data_AF-A0A533VWE4-F1
#
_entry.id   AF-A0A533VWE4-F1
#
_cell.length_a   1.000
_cell.length_b   1.000
_cell.length_c   1.000
_cell.angle_alpha   90.00
_cell.angle_beta   90.00
_cell.angle_gamma   90.00
#
_symmetry.space_group_name_H-M   'P 1'
#
loop_
_entity.id
_entity.type
_entity.pdbx_description
1 polymer ?
#
loop_
_entity_poly.entity_id
_entity_poly.type
_entity_poly.pdbx_seq_one_letter_code
_entity_poly.pdbx_strand_id
1 'polypeptide(L)'
;MSPLMSPQRVMAEEKLLFDPKSQGATARRVLVSDSPRPFAPAFTEVGRKILAILAKGPKYPAQIARELKTHHQTVYYHVGRLQRSGLITKLESHDVRGGRANVYTLSSDGYAVEFDVKGEVLPSISAATRSRAFGNFFNEFVGGGTFNGWIVVGSPSPHGPRMTLGRDGHYAVQLGFALGQFVRLPTAFPVKLDVDIRAEKLERSNMIIVGGPRTNVISAEINKYLPIKFADDGSWTSFSDDRGRVYESDFDCMVVKGPNPWDESRTCVICAGVTGAGTKAGILALTTFADDTLKGYRSGRWGGVLRGTDLDGDGKVDSVETLRRL
;
A
#
# COMPACT_ATOMS: atom_id res chain seq x y z
N MET A 1 1.74 -25.14 55.01
CA MET A 1 2.96 -24.72 54.30
C MET A 1 2.61 -24.54 52.83
N SER A 2 2.28 -23.33 52.44
CA SER A 2 2.06 -22.99 51.03
C SER A 2 3.42 -22.90 50.32
N PRO A 3 3.60 -23.46 49.11
CA PRO A 3 4.86 -23.33 48.41
C PRO A 3 5.04 -21.86 48.01
N LEU A 4 6.19 -21.30 48.38
CA LEU A 4 6.69 -20.03 47.85
C LEU A 4 6.73 -20.14 46.33
N MET A 5 5.77 -19.51 45.65
CA MET A 5 5.88 -19.23 44.23
C MET A 5 7.11 -18.33 44.04
N SER A 6 8.11 -18.85 43.36
CA SER A 6 9.19 -18.06 42.79
C SER A 6 8.56 -16.97 41.91
N PRO A 7 9.00 -15.69 42.00
CA PRO A 7 8.46 -14.66 41.14
C PRO A 7 8.77 -15.05 39.69
N GLN A 8 7.72 -15.30 38.90
CA GLN A 8 7.81 -15.47 37.46
C GLN A 8 8.63 -14.29 36.92
N ARG A 9 9.77 -14.59 36.29
CA ARG A 9 10.53 -13.61 35.52
C ARG A 9 9.58 -13.10 34.45
N VAL A 10 9.17 -11.83 34.56
CA VAL A 10 8.62 -11.10 33.42
C VAL A 10 9.77 -10.96 32.42
N MET A 11 9.91 -11.95 31.55
CA MET A 11 10.90 -11.95 30.49
C MET A 11 10.39 -11.01 29.41
N ALA A 12 11.21 -10.05 29.00
CA ALA A 12 10.89 -9.18 27.87
C ALA A 12 10.66 -10.04 26.61
N GLU A 13 9.58 -9.77 25.89
CA GLU A 13 9.26 -10.44 24.62
C GLU A 13 9.99 -9.73 23.47
N GLU A 14 10.34 -10.44 22.40
CA GLU A 14 10.93 -9.81 21.22
C GLU A 14 9.83 -9.37 20.25
N LYS A 15 9.86 -8.09 19.87
CA LYS A 15 8.99 -7.49 18.84
C LYS A 15 9.82 -6.84 17.73
N LEU A 16 9.17 -6.55 16.61
CA LEU A 16 9.76 -5.77 15.50
C LEU A 16 9.35 -4.30 15.59
N LEU A 17 10.34 -3.42 15.58
CA LEU A 17 10.17 -1.98 15.46
C LEU A 17 10.40 -1.55 14.02
N PHE A 18 9.40 -0.89 13.42
CA PHE A 18 9.47 -0.34 12.08
C PHE A 18 9.60 1.18 12.15
N ASP A 19 10.46 1.76 11.31
CA ASP A 19 10.48 3.22 11.09
C ASP A 19 9.50 3.57 9.95
N PRO A 20 8.40 4.29 10.23
CA PRO A 20 7.44 4.71 9.21
C PRO A 20 8.07 5.53 8.07
N LYS A 21 9.18 6.24 8.33
CA LYS A 21 9.90 7.02 7.31
C LYS A 21 10.74 6.15 6.38
N SER A 22 11.11 4.94 6.81
CA SER A 22 11.90 4.01 6.00
C SER A 22 11.06 3.21 5.00
N GLN A 23 9.77 3.55 4.84
CA GLN A 23 8.84 2.86 3.94
C GLN A 23 8.76 1.35 4.22
N GLY A 24 9.01 0.95 5.48
CA GLY A 24 9.08 -0.45 5.92
C GLY A 24 10.18 -1.29 5.26
N ALA A 25 11.19 -0.66 4.65
CA ALA A 25 12.34 -1.35 4.08
C ALA A 25 13.27 -1.94 5.15
N THR A 26 13.19 -1.45 6.39
CA THR A 26 14.01 -1.94 7.51
C THR A 26 13.19 -2.10 8.79
N ALA A 27 13.46 -3.17 9.52
CA ALA A 27 12.93 -3.44 10.84
C ALA A 27 14.09 -3.72 11.81
N ARG A 28 13.88 -3.40 13.08
CA ARG A 28 14.81 -3.70 14.18
C ARG A 28 14.13 -4.64 15.16
N ARG A 29 14.87 -5.61 15.70
CA ARG A 29 14.37 -6.43 16.80
C ARG A 29 14.53 -5.67 18.10
N VAL A 30 13.48 -5.66 18.92
CA VAL A 30 13.44 -4.90 20.16
C VAL A 30 12.88 -5.78 21.27
N LEU A 31 13.56 -5.79 22.42
CA LEU A 31 13.03 -6.39 23.64
C LEU A 31 11.97 -5.47 24.25
N VAL A 32 10.77 -5.99 24.47
CA VAL A 32 9.62 -5.22 24.95
C VAL A 32 9.11 -5.78 26.28
N SER A 33 8.79 -4.89 27.21
CA SER A 33 8.12 -5.23 28.47
C SER A 33 7.09 -4.14 28.79
N ASP A 34 6.05 -4.53 29.51
CA ASP A 34 5.08 -3.65 30.15
C ASP A 34 5.66 -2.84 31.34
N SER A 35 6.90 -3.15 31.74
CA SER A 35 7.57 -2.54 32.88
C SER A 35 8.99 -2.08 32.51
N PRO A 36 9.46 -0.92 33.02
CA PRO A 36 10.86 -0.52 32.87
C PRO A 36 11.83 -1.34 33.73
N ARG A 37 11.34 -2.07 34.74
CA ARG A 37 12.18 -2.74 35.74
C ARG A 37 13.19 -3.73 35.16
N PRO A 38 12.85 -4.61 34.19
CA PRO A 38 13.81 -5.52 33.58
C PRO A 38 14.98 -4.77 32.92
N PHE A 39 14.75 -3.56 32.41
CA PHE A 39 15.75 -2.76 31.71
C PHE A 39 16.54 -1.81 32.62
N ALA A 40 16.29 -1.81 33.93
CA ALA A 40 16.96 -0.93 34.89
C ALA A 40 18.50 -0.88 34.78
N PRO A 41 19.23 -1.99 34.47
CA PRO A 41 20.67 -1.94 34.25
C PRO A 41 21.11 -0.97 33.13
N ALA A 42 20.26 -0.75 32.11
CA ALA A 42 20.52 0.17 31.00
C ALA A 42 20.42 1.65 31.40
N PHE A 43 19.74 1.98 32.50
CA PHE A 43 19.52 3.38 32.95
C PHE A 43 20.76 3.98 33.61
N THR A 44 21.72 3.14 34.03
CA THR A 44 23.00 3.62 34.59
C THR A 44 23.90 4.17 33.49
N GLU A 45 24.71 5.19 33.80
CA GLU A 45 25.62 5.78 32.81
C GLU A 45 26.57 4.74 32.21
N VAL A 46 27.18 3.90 33.06
CA VAL A 46 28.08 2.82 32.62
C VAL A 46 27.33 1.79 31.80
N GLY A 47 26.13 1.36 32.23
CA GLY A 47 25.32 0.40 31.49
C GLY A 47 24.96 0.89 30.08
N ARG A 48 24.50 2.14 29.96
CA ARG A 48 24.20 2.77 28.67
C ARG A 48 25.42 2.84 27.75
N LYS A 49 26.58 3.22 28.29
CA LYS A 49 27.83 3.28 27.52
C LYS A 49 28.29 1.88 27.06
N ILE A 50 28.14 0.85 27.90
CA ILE A 50 28.42 -0.54 27.52
C ILE A 50 27.53 -0.98 26.35
N LEU A 51 26.22 -0.72 26.42
CA LEU A 51 25.29 -1.04 25.32
C LEU A 51 25.66 -0.31 24.03
N ALA A 52 26.03 0.97 24.11
CA ALA A 52 26.47 1.75 22.94
C ALA A 52 27.77 1.22 22.30
N ILE A 53 28.68 0.66 23.11
CA ILE A 53 29.88 -0.01 22.59
C ILE A 53 29.50 -1.32 21.89
N LEU A 54 28.64 -2.13 22.52
CA LEU A 54 28.22 -3.42 21.97
C LEU A 54 27.34 -3.28 20.73
N ALA A 55 26.65 -2.15 20.55
CA ALA A 55 25.94 -1.80 19.32
C ALA A 55 26.86 -1.69 18.09
N LYS A 56 28.17 -1.47 18.30
CA LYS A 56 29.18 -1.44 17.24
C LYS A 56 29.80 -2.82 16.95
N GLY A 57 29.52 -3.81 17.81
CA GLY A 57 29.99 -5.18 17.64
C GLY A 57 30.37 -5.89 18.95
N PRO A 58 30.54 -7.22 18.93
CA PRO A 58 30.83 -8.01 20.11
C PRO A 58 32.19 -7.67 20.74
N LYS A 59 32.27 -7.62 22.09
CA LYS A 59 33.52 -7.30 22.81
C LYS A 59 33.69 -8.07 24.12
N TYR A 60 34.95 -8.18 24.54
CA TYR A 60 35.31 -8.63 25.89
C TYR A 60 35.12 -7.51 26.93
N PRO A 61 34.75 -7.82 28.19
CA PRO A 61 34.65 -6.83 29.26
C PRO A 61 35.94 -6.00 29.46
N ALA A 62 37.11 -6.61 29.29
CA ALA A 62 38.39 -5.90 29.38
C ALA A 62 38.64 -4.90 28.22
N GLN A 63 38.08 -5.13 27.04
CA GLN A 63 38.12 -4.15 25.94
C GLN A 63 37.18 -2.99 26.23
N ILE A 64 35.98 -3.29 26.73
CA ILE A 64 34.98 -2.31 27.14
C ILE A 64 35.55 -1.40 28.24
N ALA A 65 36.23 -1.95 29.25
CA ALA A 65 36.87 -1.18 30.32
C ALA A 65 37.93 -0.20 29.81
N ARG A 66 38.77 -0.63 28.86
CA ARG A 66 39.77 0.22 28.21
C ARG A 66 39.12 1.37 27.42
N GLU A 67 38.10 1.08 26.62
CA GLU A 67 37.39 2.08 25.82
C GLU A 67 36.67 3.10 26.70
N LEU A 68 36.07 2.66 27.82
CA LEU A 68 35.40 3.53 28.78
C LEU A 68 36.34 4.26 29.75
N LYS A 69 37.64 3.96 29.73
CA LYS A 69 38.62 4.42 30.73
C LYS A 69 38.11 4.24 32.17
N THR A 70 37.44 3.11 32.42
CA THR A 70 36.76 2.80 33.67
C THR A 70 37.40 1.56 34.31
N HIS A 71 37.42 1.50 35.64
CA HIS A 71 37.98 0.37 36.38
C HIS A 71 37.33 -0.97 35.96
N HIS A 72 38.16 -2.02 35.80
CA HIS A 72 37.72 -3.33 35.30
C HIS A 72 36.54 -3.89 36.11
N GLN A 73 36.65 -3.90 37.45
CA GLN A 73 35.62 -4.46 38.32
C GLN A 73 34.25 -3.79 38.14
N THR A 74 34.23 -2.49 37.88
CA THR A 74 32.99 -1.74 37.60
C THR A 74 32.35 -2.24 36.30
N VAL A 75 33.14 -2.40 35.23
CA VAL A 75 32.62 -2.92 33.96
C VAL A 75 32.12 -4.36 34.10
N TYR A 76 32.87 -5.24 34.77
CA TYR A 76 32.42 -6.62 35.02
C TYR A 76 31.10 -6.67 35.80
N TYR A 77 30.94 -5.80 36.81
CA TYR A 77 29.68 -5.67 37.55
C TYR A 77 28.50 -5.30 36.63
N HIS A 78 28.66 -4.29 35.79
CA HIS A 78 27.60 -3.86 34.88
C HIS A 78 27.30 -4.88 33.78
N VAL A 79 28.32 -5.52 33.20
CA VAL A 79 28.15 -6.61 32.23
C VAL A 79 27.32 -7.74 32.85
N GLY A 80 27.62 -8.16 34.09
CA GLY A 80 26.85 -9.21 34.77
C GLY A 80 25.39 -8.81 35.05
N ARG A 81 25.10 -7.52 35.29
CA ARG A 81 23.72 -7.03 35.44
C ARG A 81 22.97 -6.96 34.11
N LEU A 82 23.62 -6.49 33.06
CA LEU A 82 23.06 -6.45 31.70
C LEU A 82 22.79 -7.86 31.18
N GLN A 83 23.67 -8.82 31.44
CA GLN A 83 23.47 -10.21 31.05
C GLN A 83 22.28 -10.84 31.79
N ARG A 84 22.18 -10.63 33.11
CA ARG A 84 21.06 -11.15 33.91
C ARG A 84 19.69 -10.57 33.54
N SER A 85 19.67 -9.35 33.00
CA SER A 85 18.45 -8.71 32.47
C SER A 85 18.13 -9.12 31.04
N GLY A 86 18.99 -9.90 30.38
CA GLY A 86 18.80 -10.33 29.00
C GLY A 86 19.11 -9.26 27.95
N LEU A 87 19.60 -8.08 28.34
CA LEU A 87 19.97 -6.99 27.40
C LEU A 87 21.22 -7.33 26.56
N ILE A 88 22.09 -8.19 27.10
CA ILE A 88 23.25 -8.71 26.39
C ILE A 88 23.32 -10.23 26.57
N THR A 89 23.95 -10.90 25.61
CA THR A 89 24.19 -12.34 25.64
C THR A 89 25.66 -12.65 25.39
N LYS A 90 26.06 -13.85 25.80
CA LYS A 90 27.40 -14.36 25.57
C LYS A 90 27.44 -14.99 24.18
N LEU A 91 28.33 -14.49 23.33
CA LEU A 91 28.52 -15.00 21.97
C LEU A 91 29.45 -16.23 21.99
N GLU A 92 30.61 -16.09 22.63
CA GLU A 92 31.67 -17.10 22.64
C GLU A 92 32.42 -17.12 23.98
N SER A 93 33.18 -18.21 24.23
CA SER A 93 34.19 -18.27 25.30
C SER A 93 35.52 -18.72 24.73
N HIS A 94 36.60 -18.08 25.17
CA HIS A 94 37.98 -18.42 24.82
C HIS A 94 38.79 -18.67 26.09
N ASP A 95 39.70 -19.65 26.05
CA ASP A 95 40.65 -19.87 27.13
C ASP A 95 41.84 -18.91 26.97
N VAL A 96 42.08 -18.09 28.00
CA VAL A 96 43.13 -17.07 28.00
C VAL A 96 43.93 -17.19 29.29
N ARG A 97 45.21 -17.54 29.18
CA ARG A 97 46.19 -17.59 30.28
C ARG A 97 45.66 -18.29 31.56
N GLY A 98 45.03 -19.45 31.39
CA GLY A 98 44.53 -20.27 32.49
C GLY A 98 43.14 -19.89 33.04
N GLY A 99 42.42 -18.96 32.39
CA GLY A 99 41.03 -18.61 32.72
C GLY A 99 40.13 -18.53 31.48
N ARG A 100 38.81 -18.54 31.68
CA ARG A 100 37.82 -18.38 30.60
C ARG A 100 37.45 -16.91 30.39
N ALA A 101 37.64 -16.40 29.18
CA ALA A 101 37.21 -15.07 28.76
C ALA A 101 35.96 -15.17 27.87
N ASN A 102 34.93 -14.38 28.18
CA ASN A 102 33.66 -14.39 27.44
C ASN A 102 33.55 -13.15 26.54
N VAL A 103 33.10 -13.35 25.29
CA VAL A 103 32.70 -12.26 24.38
C VAL A 103 31.21 -12.01 24.53
N TYR A 104 30.82 -10.75 24.63
CA TYR A 104 29.42 -10.34 24.78
C TYR A 104 28.94 -9.54 23.58
N THR A 105 27.65 -9.66 23.26
CA THR A 105 26.94 -8.88 22.23
C THR A 105 25.56 -8.46 22.74
N LEU A 106 24.92 -7.49 22.08
CA LEU A 106 23.51 -7.17 22.35
C LEU A 106 22.62 -8.38 22.04
N SER A 107 21.58 -8.58 22.85
CA SER A 107 20.59 -9.64 22.60
C SER A 107 19.60 -9.27 21.48
N SER A 108 19.34 -7.97 21.30
CA SER A 108 18.43 -7.43 20.29
C SER A 108 18.91 -6.02 19.89
N ASP A 109 18.33 -5.41 18.85
CA ASP A 109 18.78 -4.10 18.33
C ASP A 109 18.38 -2.93 19.24
N GLY A 110 17.48 -3.17 20.20
CA GLY A 110 17.04 -2.20 21.18
C GLY A 110 16.18 -2.80 22.29
N TYR A 111 15.65 -1.92 23.14
CA TYR A 111 14.63 -2.25 24.14
C TYR A 111 13.58 -1.15 24.21
N ALA A 112 12.36 -1.49 24.60
CA ALA A 112 11.24 -0.55 24.75
C ALA A 112 10.33 -0.95 25.91
N VAL A 113 9.66 0.05 26.48
CA VAL A 113 8.56 -0.16 27.42
C VAL A 113 7.27 0.14 26.67
N GLU A 114 6.36 -0.84 26.63
CA GLU A 114 5.07 -0.70 25.97
C GLU A 114 3.99 -0.51 27.04
N PHE A 115 3.17 0.53 26.87
CA PHE A 115 2.01 0.77 27.72
C PHE A 115 0.79 0.09 27.11
N ASP A 116 -0.12 -0.37 27.95
CA ASP A 116 -1.41 -0.91 27.52
C ASP A 116 -2.32 0.23 27.03
N VAL A 117 -2.12 0.63 25.78
CA VAL A 117 -2.91 1.64 25.08
C VAL A 117 -3.36 1.11 23.73
N LYS A 118 -4.52 1.57 23.28
CA LYS A 118 -5.07 1.15 21.98
C LYS A 118 -4.10 1.54 20.86
N GLY A 119 -3.62 0.55 20.11
CA GLY A 119 -2.75 0.77 18.95
C GLY A 119 -3.46 1.55 17.84
N GLU A 120 -2.70 2.38 17.13
CA GLU A 120 -3.16 3.02 15.90
C GLU A 120 -3.03 2.03 14.72
N VAL A 121 -4.00 2.05 13.81
CA VAL A 121 -3.89 1.29 12.58
C VAL A 121 -2.80 1.95 11.74
N LEU A 122 -1.63 1.31 11.64
CA LEU A 122 -0.63 1.73 10.68
C LEU A 122 -1.26 1.67 9.28
N PRO A 123 -1.30 2.80 8.53
CA PRO A 123 -1.53 2.71 7.10
C PRO A 123 -0.43 1.78 6.59
N SER A 124 -0.79 0.68 5.90
CA SER A 124 0.14 -0.39 5.50
C SER A 124 1.50 0.14 5.02
N ILE A 125 2.57 -0.64 5.18
CA ILE A 125 3.95 -0.35 4.73
C ILE A 125 4.05 0.22 3.28
N SER A 126 3.02 0.03 2.45
CA SER A 126 2.84 0.58 1.10
C SER A 126 2.75 2.12 0.96
N ALA A 127 2.94 2.93 2.01
CA ALA A 127 2.78 4.39 1.92
C ALA A 127 3.70 5.08 0.89
N ALA A 128 4.85 4.49 0.61
CA ALA A 128 5.85 4.96 -0.34
C ALA A 128 5.34 5.19 -1.77
N THR A 129 4.60 4.21 -2.27
CA THR A 129 4.19 4.09 -3.68
C THR A 129 2.74 4.52 -3.88
N ARG A 130 2.04 4.84 -2.78
CA ARG A 130 0.63 5.24 -2.82
C ARG A 130 0.50 6.69 -3.29
N SER A 131 0.06 6.86 -4.53
CA SER A 131 -0.43 8.15 -5.01
C SER A 131 -1.57 8.64 -4.12
N ARG A 132 -1.40 9.82 -3.52
CA ARG A 132 -2.47 10.47 -2.75
C ARG A 132 -3.62 10.88 -3.66
N ALA A 133 -3.32 11.28 -4.89
CA ALA A 133 -4.34 11.68 -5.85
C ALA A 133 -5.25 10.50 -6.21
N PHE A 134 -4.68 9.31 -6.45
CA PHE A 134 -5.45 8.08 -6.65
C PHE A 134 -6.31 7.73 -5.44
N GLY A 135 -5.73 7.73 -4.23
CA GLY A 135 -6.46 7.41 -3.01
C GLY A 135 -7.65 8.35 -2.78
N ASN A 136 -7.47 9.65 -3.04
CA ASN A 136 -8.56 10.62 -2.94
C ASN A 136 -9.62 10.41 -4.03
N PHE A 137 -9.21 10.02 -5.25
CA PHE A 137 -10.11 9.79 -6.37
C PHE A 137 -10.98 8.55 -6.19
N PHE A 138 -10.50 7.52 -5.52
CA PHE A 138 -11.24 6.29 -5.26
C PHE A 138 -11.76 6.17 -3.82
N ASN A 139 -11.84 7.27 -3.06
CA ASN A 139 -12.21 7.22 -1.65
C ASN A 139 -13.61 6.63 -1.39
N GLU A 140 -14.59 6.81 -2.30
CA GLU A 140 -15.93 6.20 -2.13
C GLU A 140 -15.92 4.66 -2.30
N PHE A 141 -14.85 4.12 -2.88
CA PHE A 141 -14.64 2.69 -3.06
C PHE A 141 -13.81 2.06 -1.93
N VAL A 142 -13.30 2.86 -0.98
CA VAL A 142 -12.40 2.40 0.09
C VAL A 142 -12.96 2.78 1.45
N GLY A 143 -13.44 1.81 2.22
CA GLY A 143 -13.99 2.01 3.57
C GLY A 143 -13.35 1.08 4.59
N GLY A 144 -12.70 1.61 5.63
CA GLY A 144 -12.10 0.78 6.70
C GLY A 144 -11.07 -0.24 6.21
N GLY A 145 -10.39 0.04 5.09
CA GLY A 145 -9.46 -0.89 4.43
C GLY A 145 -10.14 -2.01 3.65
N THR A 146 -11.42 -1.87 3.32
CA THR A 146 -12.19 -2.79 2.46
C THR A 146 -12.62 -2.12 1.17
N PHE A 147 -12.73 -2.90 0.10
CA PHE A 147 -13.24 -2.42 -1.20
C PHE A 147 -14.77 -2.44 -1.20
N ASN A 148 -15.39 -1.35 -1.66
CA ASN A 148 -16.83 -1.16 -1.71
C ASN A 148 -17.29 -0.79 -3.13
N GLY A 149 -17.57 -1.82 -3.94
CA GLY A 149 -18.08 -1.66 -5.30
C GLY A 149 -17.73 -2.85 -6.20
N TRP A 150 -17.91 -2.65 -7.51
CA TRP A 150 -17.56 -3.62 -8.55
C TRP A 150 -16.64 -3.00 -9.59
N ILE A 151 -15.66 -3.76 -10.06
CA ILE A 151 -14.92 -3.45 -11.26
C ILE A 151 -15.61 -4.17 -12.42
N VAL A 152 -16.17 -3.40 -13.35
CA VAL A 152 -16.98 -3.92 -14.45
C VAL A 152 -16.16 -3.98 -15.72
N VAL A 153 -16.05 -5.17 -16.30
CA VAL A 153 -15.33 -5.40 -17.57
C VAL A 153 -16.26 -5.98 -18.62
N GLY A 154 -15.99 -5.72 -19.90
CA GLY A 154 -16.79 -6.28 -20.99
C GLY A 154 -16.69 -7.81 -21.08
N SER A 155 -17.80 -8.50 -21.34
CA SER A 155 -17.81 -9.96 -21.47
C SER A 155 -17.05 -10.44 -22.72
N PRO A 156 -16.20 -11.47 -22.59
CA PRO A 156 -15.45 -12.05 -23.70
C PRO A 156 -16.31 -12.95 -24.59
N SER A 157 -17.59 -13.14 -24.29
CA SER A 157 -18.54 -13.87 -25.14
C SER A 157 -19.37 -12.88 -25.95
N PRO A 158 -19.76 -13.17 -27.21
CA PRO A 158 -20.64 -12.30 -27.98
C PRO A 158 -21.97 -12.08 -27.27
N HIS A 159 -22.35 -10.83 -27.06
CA HIS A 159 -23.63 -10.46 -26.45
C HIS A 159 -24.07 -9.06 -26.88
N GLY A 160 -25.32 -8.71 -26.54
CA GLY A 160 -25.93 -7.44 -26.90
C GLY A 160 -26.17 -7.28 -28.41
N PRO A 161 -26.70 -6.12 -28.84
CA PRO A 161 -27.14 -5.91 -30.23
C PRO A 161 -26.03 -6.05 -31.29
N ARG A 162 -24.76 -5.93 -30.88
CA ARG A 162 -23.61 -5.91 -31.80
C ARG A 162 -22.73 -7.14 -31.75
N MET A 163 -23.01 -8.09 -30.85
CA MET A 163 -22.26 -9.35 -30.73
C MET A 163 -20.73 -9.14 -30.65
N THR A 164 -20.29 -8.02 -30.06
CA THR A 164 -18.87 -7.68 -29.97
C THR A 164 -18.27 -8.28 -28.71
N LEU A 165 -17.02 -8.74 -28.81
CA LEU A 165 -16.30 -9.40 -27.73
C LEU A 165 -15.52 -8.37 -26.89
N GLY A 166 -15.64 -8.44 -25.57
CA GLY A 166 -14.74 -7.77 -24.63
C GLY A 166 -13.33 -8.34 -24.70
N ARG A 167 -12.33 -7.48 -24.93
CA ARG A 167 -10.90 -7.84 -24.94
C ARG A 167 -10.08 -7.10 -23.89
N ASP A 168 -10.68 -6.13 -23.23
CA ASP A 168 -9.99 -5.13 -22.40
C ASP A 168 -9.98 -5.48 -20.90
N GLY A 169 -10.59 -6.62 -20.51
CA GLY A 169 -10.73 -7.01 -19.11
C GLY A 169 -9.40 -7.19 -18.37
N HIS A 170 -8.33 -7.53 -19.08
CA HIS A 170 -7.00 -7.67 -18.51
C HIS A 170 -6.41 -6.34 -17.98
N TYR A 171 -6.86 -5.17 -18.48
CA TYR A 171 -6.41 -3.88 -17.94
C TYR A 171 -6.92 -3.64 -16.50
N ALA A 172 -8.02 -4.29 -16.10
CA ALA A 172 -8.50 -4.23 -14.72
C ALA A 172 -7.50 -4.81 -13.71
N VAL A 173 -6.54 -5.64 -14.15
CA VAL A 173 -5.49 -6.20 -13.28
C VAL A 173 -4.57 -5.09 -12.75
N GLN A 174 -4.15 -4.16 -13.61
CA GLN A 174 -3.32 -3.02 -13.21
C GLN A 174 -4.07 -2.13 -12.20
N LEU A 175 -5.36 -1.88 -12.44
CA LEU A 175 -6.22 -1.18 -11.50
C LEU A 175 -6.36 -1.94 -10.17
N GLY A 176 -6.49 -3.26 -10.21
CA GLY A 176 -6.55 -4.12 -9.03
C GLY A 176 -5.29 -4.02 -8.16
N PHE A 177 -4.10 -4.02 -8.78
CA PHE A 177 -2.84 -3.79 -8.07
C PHE A 177 -2.80 -2.41 -7.40
N ALA A 178 -3.24 -1.35 -8.09
CA ALA A 178 -3.28 -0.01 -7.54
C ALA A 178 -4.26 0.11 -6.36
N LEU A 179 -5.49 -0.40 -6.50
CA LEU A 179 -6.50 -0.44 -5.43
C LEU A 179 -6.04 -1.29 -4.24
N GLY A 180 -5.34 -2.40 -4.48
CA GLY A 180 -4.79 -3.29 -3.45
C GLY A 180 -3.81 -2.63 -2.49
N GLN A 181 -3.28 -1.45 -2.83
CA GLN A 181 -2.47 -0.66 -1.89
C GLN A 181 -3.32 0.00 -0.79
N PHE A 182 -4.63 0.14 -1.01
CA PHE A 182 -5.58 0.83 -0.13
C PHE A 182 -6.57 -0.11 0.56
N VAL A 183 -6.74 -1.33 0.05
CA VAL A 183 -7.68 -2.33 0.59
C VAL A 183 -6.98 -3.64 0.92
N ARG A 184 -7.53 -4.36 1.89
CA ARG A 184 -7.21 -5.78 2.09
C ARG A 184 -7.82 -6.58 0.94
N LEU A 185 -7.22 -7.73 0.64
CA LEU A 185 -7.75 -8.65 -0.37
C LEU A 185 -9.22 -9.00 -0.03
N PRO A 186 -10.19 -8.66 -0.90
CA PRO A 186 -11.59 -8.99 -0.66
C PRO A 186 -11.81 -10.50 -0.69
N THR A 187 -12.74 -11.00 0.13
CA THR A 187 -13.16 -12.42 0.11
C THR A 187 -14.04 -12.73 -1.10
N ALA A 188 -14.90 -11.78 -1.49
CA ALA A 188 -15.67 -11.84 -2.73
C ALA A 188 -14.81 -11.40 -3.91
N PHE A 189 -15.07 -11.96 -5.09
CA PHE A 189 -14.36 -11.56 -6.31
C PHE A 189 -14.94 -10.24 -6.85
N PRO A 190 -14.18 -9.11 -6.81
CA PRO A 190 -14.75 -7.78 -7.04
C PRO A 190 -14.85 -7.41 -8.53
N VAL A 191 -14.31 -8.23 -9.43
CA VAL A 191 -14.38 -8.01 -10.88
C VAL A 191 -15.55 -8.82 -11.44
N LYS A 192 -16.46 -8.16 -12.16
CA LYS A 192 -17.63 -8.79 -12.78
C LYS A 192 -17.73 -8.43 -14.25
N LEU A 193 -18.32 -9.34 -15.04
CA LEU A 193 -18.68 -9.01 -16.40
C LEU A 193 -19.87 -8.04 -16.38
N ASP A 194 -19.92 -7.16 -17.37
CA ASP A 194 -21.03 -6.25 -17.63
C ASP A 194 -22.39 -6.94 -17.70
N VAL A 195 -22.46 -8.12 -18.31
CA VAL A 195 -23.67 -8.96 -18.34
C VAL A 195 -24.07 -9.51 -16.96
N ASP A 196 -23.10 -9.79 -16.09
CA ASP A 196 -23.35 -10.30 -14.74
C ASP A 196 -23.87 -9.19 -13.82
N ILE A 197 -23.34 -7.96 -13.99
CA ILE A 197 -23.87 -6.77 -13.29
C ILE A 197 -25.37 -6.62 -13.54
N ARG A 198 -25.80 -6.83 -14.79
CA ARG A 198 -27.21 -6.82 -15.16
C ARG A 198 -27.98 -8.02 -14.62
N ALA A 199 -27.46 -9.24 -14.81
CA ALA A 199 -28.14 -10.46 -14.38
C ALA A 199 -28.39 -10.48 -12.87
N GLU A 200 -27.44 -9.97 -12.09
CA GLU A 200 -27.49 -9.92 -10.63
C GLU A 200 -28.11 -8.63 -10.08
N LYS A 201 -28.55 -7.70 -10.95
CA LYS A 201 -29.16 -6.40 -10.58
C LYS A 201 -28.27 -5.53 -9.69
N LEU A 202 -26.99 -5.44 -10.03
CA LEU A 202 -25.95 -4.74 -9.28
C LEU A 202 -25.70 -3.31 -9.76
N GLU A 203 -26.44 -2.81 -10.75
CA GLU A 203 -26.24 -1.50 -11.38
C GLU A 203 -26.33 -0.34 -10.40
N ARG A 204 -27.04 -0.51 -9.28
CA ARG A 204 -27.19 0.48 -8.20
C ARG A 204 -26.04 0.45 -7.19
N SER A 205 -24.91 -0.19 -7.50
CA SER A 205 -23.71 -0.25 -6.65
C SER A 205 -22.70 0.83 -7.02
N ASN A 206 -21.65 1.00 -6.20
CA ASN A 206 -20.46 1.70 -6.68
C ASN A 206 -19.81 0.89 -7.81
N MET A 207 -19.45 1.52 -8.93
CA MET A 207 -18.87 0.83 -10.09
C MET A 207 -17.65 1.55 -10.64
N ILE A 208 -16.61 0.78 -10.97
CA ILE A 208 -15.49 1.22 -11.80
C ILE A 208 -15.56 0.44 -13.10
N ILE A 209 -15.96 1.11 -14.17
CA ILE A 209 -16.22 0.50 -15.47
C ILE A 209 -14.97 0.66 -16.35
N VAL A 210 -14.46 -0.46 -16.84
CA VAL A 210 -13.28 -0.52 -17.70
C VAL A 210 -13.71 -0.97 -19.09
N GLY A 211 -13.45 -0.12 -20.08
CA GLY A 211 -13.77 -0.38 -21.49
C GLY A 211 -14.95 0.44 -22.01
N GLY A 212 -14.95 0.66 -23.32
CA GLY A 212 -15.91 1.51 -24.01
C GLY A 212 -17.25 0.83 -24.34
N PRO A 213 -18.24 1.62 -24.81
CA PRO A 213 -19.60 1.17 -25.10
C PRO A 213 -19.71 0.14 -26.23
N ARG A 214 -18.65 -0.02 -27.03
CA ARG A 214 -18.58 -1.06 -28.08
C ARG A 214 -18.57 -2.48 -27.49
N THR A 215 -17.93 -2.68 -26.34
CA THR A 215 -17.65 -3.99 -25.75
C THR A 215 -18.14 -4.15 -24.32
N ASN A 216 -18.66 -3.07 -23.72
CA ASN A 216 -19.20 -3.03 -22.37
C ASN A 216 -20.61 -2.44 -22.38
N VAL A 217 -21.63 -3.25 -22.10
CA VAL A 217 -23.04 -2.81 -22.15
C VAL A 217 -23.38 -1.78 -21.07
N ILE A 218 -22.73 -1.84 -19.91
CA ILE A 218 -22.92 -0.85 -18.85
C ILE A 218 -22.34 0.50 -19.31
N SER A 219 -21.17 0.51 -19.97
CA SER A 219 -20.60 1.73 -20.58
C SER A 219 -21.55 2.35 -21.61
N ALA A 220 -22.18 1.56 -22.46
CA ALA A 220 -23.13 2.04 -23.47
C ALA A 220 -24.34 2.73 -22.84
N GLU A 221 -24.87 2.18 -21.76
CA GLU A 221 -26.06 2.72 -21.10
C GLU A 221 -25.80 3.99 -20.33
N ILE A 222 -24.63 4.09 -19.67
CA ILE A 222 -24.29 5.30 -18.94
C ILE A 222 -23.85 6.45 -19.86
N ASN A 223 -23.45 6.16 -21.10
CA ASN A 223 -22.87 7.15 -22.02
C ASN A 223 -23.73 8.41 -22.16
N LYS A 224 -25.06 8.27 -22.21
CA LYS A 224 -25.98 9.41 -22.33
C LYS A 224 -25.94 10.38 -21.14
N TYR A 225 -25.47 9.94 -19.98
CA TYR A 225 -25.36 10.75 -18.75
C TYR A 225 -23.97 11.40 -18.56
N LEU A 226 -22.98 11.01 -19.37
CA LEU A 226 -21.60 11.49 -19.19
C LEU A 226 -21.40 12.92 -19.74
N PRO A 227 -20.50 13.74 -19.17
CA PRO A 227 -20.11 15.02 -19.74
C PRO A 227 -19.17 14.87 -20.95
N ILE A 228 -18.48 13.73 -21.07
CA ILE A 228 -17.70 13.31 -22.23
C ILE A 228 -18.41 12.07 -22.79
N LYS A 229 -18.86 12.13 -24.04
CA LYS A 229 -19.72 11.08 -24.61
C LYS A 229 -19.10 10.49 -25.85
N PHE A 230 -19.08 9.17 -25.93
CA PHE A 230 -18.83 8.52 -27.20
C PHE A 230 -19.95 8.84 -28.20
N ALA A 231 -19.60 8.89 -29.48
CA ALA A 231 -20.53 9.13 -30.57
C ALA A 231 -21.54 7.98 -30.66
N ASP A 232 -22.82 8.30 -30.52
CA ASP A 232 -23.93 7.35 -30.65
C ASP A 232 -24.41 7.28 -32.12
N ASP A 233 -23.46 7.17 -33.04
CA ASP A 233 -23.67 7.08 -34.49
C ASP A 233 -23.66 5.63 -34.99
N GLY A 234 -23.59 4.67 -34.08
CA GLY A 234 -23.45 3.25 -34.39
C GLY A 234 -22.01 2.74 -34.40
N SER A 235 -21.02 3.60 -34.60
CA SER A 235 -19.61 3.24 -34.74
C SER A 235 -18.86 3.22 -33.40
N TRP A 236 -19.18 4.15 -32.49
CA TRP A 236 -18.44 4.38 -31.24
C TRP A 236 -16.91 4.50 -31.45
N THR A 237 -16.48 5.02 -32.61
CA THR A 237 -15.05 5.21 -32.94
C THR A 237 -14.51 6.56 -32.52
N SER A 238 -15.33 7.38 -31.86
CA SER A 238 -14.93 8.69 -31.36
C SER A 238 -15.73 9.06 -30.13
N PHE A 239 -15.27 10.08 -29.41
CA PHE A 239 -16.02 10.74 -28.37
C PHE A 239 -15.84 12.24 -28.42
N SER A 240 -16.75 12.97 -27.79
CA SER A 240 -16.70 14.42 -27.70
C SER A 240 -16.80 14.92 -26.26
N ASP A 241 -16.11 16.02 -25.98
CA ASP A 241 -16.24 16.72 -24.71
C ASP A 241 -17.47 17.64 -24.68
N ASP A 242 -17.70 18.28 -23.53
CA ASP A 242 -18.78 19.25 -23.28
C ASP A 242 -18.76 20.50 -24.21
N ARG A 243 -17.68 20.71 -24.98
CA ARG A 243 -17.56 21.80 -25.99
C ARG A 243 -17.72 21.28 -27.42
N GLY A 244 -18.02 19.99 -27.60
CA GLY A 244 -18.17 19.37 -28.91
C GLY A 244 -16.85 19.09 -29.63
N ARG A 245 -15.70 19.17 -28.95
CA ARG A 245 -14.43 18.76 -29.56
C ARG A 245 -14.38 17.25 -29.66
N VAL A 246 -14.06 16.75 -30.85
CA VAL A 246 -14.05 15.32 -31.17
C VAL A 246 -12.65 14.73 -31.00
N TYR A 247 -12.59 13.52 -30.45
CA TYR A 247 -11.41 12.73 -30.21
C TYR A 247 -11.64 11.34 -30.80
N GLU A 248 -10.74 10.90 -31.68
CA GLU A 248 -10.91 9.70 -32.52
C GLU A 248 -9.62 8.90 -32.71
N SER A 249 -8.52 9.28 -32.05
CA SER A 249 -7.28 8.50 -32.10
C SER A 249 -7.46 7.18 -31.35
N ASP A 250 -6.81 6.12 -31.84
CA ASP A 250 -6.79 4.83 -31.15
C ASP A 250 -6.25 4.91 -29.70
N PHE A 251 -5.43 5.92 -29.42
CA PHE A 251 -4.84 6.20 -28.11
C PHE A 251 -5.63 7.20 -27.26
N ASP A 252 -6.71 7.78 -27.80
CA ASP A 252 -7.57 8.68 -27.05
C ASP A 252 -8.44 7.90 -26.07
N CYS A 253 -8.59 8.46 -24.88
CA CYS A 253 -9.47 7.93 -23.86
C CYS A 253 -10.09 9.01 -22.99
N MET A 254 -11.15 8.60 -22.30
CA MET A 254 -11.79 9.39 -21.27
C MET A 254 -11.73 8.67 -19.94
N VAL A 255 -11.64 9.47 -18.89
CA VAL A 255 -11.95 9.04 -17.53
C VAL A 255 -12.99 10.01 -16.97
N VAL A 256 -14.07 9.47 -16.41
CA VAL A 256 -15.13 10.27 -15.79
C VAL A 256 -15.50 9.65 -14.46
N LYS A 257 -15.55 10.47 -13.40
CA LYS A 257 -16.09 10.16 -12.09
C LYS A 257 -17.34 10.99 -11.83
N GLY A 258 -18.42 10.37 -11.40
CA GLY A 258 -19.65 11.05 -11.05
C GLY A 258 -20.62 10.19 -10.25
N PRO A 259 -21.80 10.73 -9.89
CA PRO A 259 -22.86 9.94 -9.29
C PRO A 259 -23.30 8.83 -10.25
N ASN A 260 -23.66 7.68 -9.70
CA ASN A 260 -24.19 6.58 -10.47
C ASN A 260 -25.61 6.93 -10.99
N PRO A 261 -25.89 6.79 -12.29
CA PRO A 261 -27.18 7.18 -12.87
C PRO A 261 -28.38 6.35 -12.40
N TRP A 262 -28.16 5.16 -11.83
CA TRP A 262 -29.22 4.32 -11.25
C TRP A 262 -29.38 4.48 -9.73
N ASP A 263 -28.43 5.15 -9.07
CA ASP A 263 -28.49 5.54 -7.65
C ASP A 263 -27.49 6.68 -7.36
N GLU A 264 -28.00 7.91 -7.21
CA GLU A 264 -27.15 9.09 -7.00
C GLU A 264 -26.36 9.07 -5.69
N SER A 265 -26.70 8.20 -4.74
CA SER A 265 -25.92 8.00 -3.51
C SER A 265 -24.65 7.17 -3.73
N ARG A 266 -24.52 6.55 -4.90
CA ARG A 266 -23.36 5.73 -5.29
C ARG A 266 -22.52 6.46 -6.33
N THR A 267 -21.28 5.99 -6.47
CA THR A 267 -20.30 6.58 -7.38
C THR A 267 -20.01 5.64 -8.55
N CYS A 268 -19.94 6.22 -9.74
CA CYS A 268 -19.51 5.56 -10.95
C CYS A 268 -18.22 6.22 -11.47
N VAL A 269 -17.22 5.41 -11.78
CA VAL A 269 -16.02 5.81 -12.51
C VAL A 269 -16.02 5.02 -13.82
N ILE A 270 -15.91 5.68 -14.96
CA ILE A 270 -15.67 5.03 -16.26
C ILE A 270 -14.28 5.40 -16.77
N CYS A 271 -13.56 4.40 -17.25
CA CYS A 271 -12.28 4.54 -17.92
C CYS A 271 -12.36 3.79 -19.25
N ALA A 272 -12.42 4.53 -20.36
CA ALA A 272 -12.69 3.96 -21.67
C ALA A 272 -11.94 4.70 -22.78
N GLY A 273 -11.28 3.94 -23.64
CA GLY A 273 -10.68 4.45 -24.88
C GLY A 273 -11.55 4.23 -26.10
N VAL A 274 -11.16 4.87 -27.21
CA VAL A 274 -11.67 4.54 -28.56
C VAL A 274 -11.37 3.08 -28.89
N THR A 275 -10.18 2.60 -28.52
CA THR A 275 -9.76 1.20 -28.64
C THR A 275 -9.25 0.64 -27.31
N GLY A 276 -8.80 -0.62 -27.32
CA GLY A 276 -8.08 -1.21 -26.19
C GLY A 276 -6.81 -0.44 -25.82
N ALA A 277 -6.10 0.13 -26.81
CA ALA A 277 -4.90 0.94 -26.55
C ALA A 277 -5.24 2.22 -25.75
N GLY A 278 -6.30 2.93 -26.14
CA GLY A 278 -6.83 4.05 -25.36
C GLY A 278 -7.32 3.62 -23.97
N THR A 279 -7.99 2.47 -23.85
CA THR A 279 -8.43 1.98 -22.53
C THR A 279 -7.24 1.68 -21.62
N LYS A 280 -6.17 1.09 -22.16
CA LYS A 280 -4.88 0.92 -21.47
C LYS A 280 -4.33 2.27 -21.02
N ALA A 281 -4.34 3.28 -21.89
CA ALA A 281 -3.89 4.63 -21.56
C ALA A 281 -4.66 5.21 -20.36
N GLY A 282 -5.99 5.12 -20.35
CA GLY A 282 -6.80 5.61 -19.23
C GLY A 282 -6.49 4.92 -17.90
N ILE A 283 -6.25 3.60 -17.93
CA ILE A 283 -5.85 2.84 -16.74
C ILE A 283 -4.45 3.25 -16.26
N LEU A 284 -3.50 3.43 -17.17
CA LEU A 284 -2.17 3.95 -16.81
C LEU A 284 -2.24 5.37 -16.25
N ALA A 285 -3.13 6.21 -16.79
CA ALA A 285 -3.35 7.57 -16.31
C ALA A 285 -3.78 7.59 -14.84
N LEU A 286 -4.72 6.71 -14.49
CA LEU A 286 -5.23 6.59 -13.13
C LEU A 286 -4.26 5.87 -12.21
N THR A 287 -3.44 4.94 -12.68
CA THR A 287 -2.60 4.12 -11.80
C THR A 287 -1.17 4.65 -11.72
N THR A 288 -0.45 4.65 -12.84
CA THR A 288 0.95 5.04 -12.94
C THR A 288 1.13 6.57 -12.91
N PHE A 289 0.29 7.30 -13.64
CA PHE A 289 0.39 8.76 -13.79
C PHE A 289 -0.66 9.52 -12.97
N ALA A 290 -1.11 8.92 -11.86
CA ALA A 290 -2.24 9.41 -11.08
C ALA A 290 -2.04 10.84 -10.56
N ASP A 291 -0.86 11.13 -10.03
CA ASP A 291 -0.55 12.44 -9.41
C ASP A 291 -0.56 13.58 -10.43
N ASP A 292 -0.14 13.31 -11.67
CA ASP A 292 -0.20 14.28 -12.77
C ASP A 292 -1.59 14.35 -13.39
N THR A 293 -2.21 13.22 -13.71
CA THR A 293 -3.56 13.16 -14.31
C THR A 293 -4.58 13.88 -13.44
N LEU A 294 -4.58 13.56 -12.14
CA LEU A 294 -5.53 14.06 -11.15
C LEU A 294 -5.01 15.29 -10.40
N LYS A 295 -3.99 15.97 -10.93
CA LYS A 295 -3.41 17.17 -10.31
C LYS A 295 -4.49 18.21 -10.03
N GLY A 296 -4.58 18.61 -8.76
CA GLY A 296 -5.57 19.59 -8.29
C GLY A 296 -6.94 19.01 -7.92
N TYR A 297 -7.21 17.74 -8.21
CA TYR A 297 -8.42 17.07 -7.73
C TYR A 297 -8.44 17.02 -6.19
N ARG A 298 -9.64 17.15 -5.63
CA ARG A 298 -9.89 17.12 -4.18
C ARG A 298 -10.98 16.13 -3.81
N SER A 299 -12.15 16.25 -4.44
CA SER A 299 -13.31 15.41 -4.17
C SER A 299 -14.40 15.62 -5.23
N GLY A 300 -15.37 14.71 -5.31
CA GLY A 300 -16.58 14.87 -6.13
C GLY A 300 -16.40 14.46 -7.60
N ARG A 301 -17.13 15.14 -8.48
CA ARG A 301 -17.13 14.86 -9.93
C ARG A 301 -15.79 15.22 -10.56
N TRP A 302 -15.44 14.52 -11.62
CA TRP A 302 -14.25 14.80 -12.43
C TRP A 302 -14.41 14.23 -13.83
N GLY A 303 -13.96 14.94 -14.85
CA GLY A 303 -13.82 14.40 -16.20
C GLY A 303 -12.46 14.73 -16.79
N GLY A 304 -11.92 13.83 -17.60
CA GLY A 304 -10.66 14.05 -18.29
C GLY A 304 -10.67 13.41 -19.67
N VAL A 305 -10.17 14.17 -20.64
CA VAL A 305 -9.79 13.64 -21.95
C VAL A 305 -8.28 13.50 -21.95
N LEU A 306 -7.81 12.29 -22.26
CA LEU A 306 -6.43 11.87 -22.12
C LEU A 306 -5.98 11.19 -23.42
N ARG A 307 -4.67 11.21 -23.69
CA ARG A 307 -4.07 10.52 -24.82
C ARG A 307 -2.87 9.72 -24.37
N GLY A 308 -2.86 8.45 -24.73
CA GLY A 308 -1.67 7.62 -24.61
C GLY A 308 -0.62 8.01 -25.64
N THR A 309 0.65 7.92 -25.26
CA THR A 309 1.78 8.03 -26.17
C THR A 309 2.65 6.78 -26.04
N ASP A 310 3.36 6.47 -27.12
CA ASP A 310 4.37 5.43 -27.21
C ASP A 310 5.70 6.13 -27.44
N LEU A 311 6.44 6.39 -26.35
CA LEU A 311 7.70 7.13 -26.38
C LEU A 311 8.87 6.26 -26.82
N ASP A 312 8.83 4.95 -26.54
CA ASP A 312 9.86 4.00 -26.94
C ASP A 312 9.65 3.37 -28.32
N GLY A 313 8.47 3.55 -28.91
CA GLY A 313 8.13 3.17 -30.28
C GLY A 313 7.78 1.69 -30.46
N ASP A 314 7.44 0.97 -29.39
CA ASP A 314 7.13 -0.47 -29.44
C ASP A 314 5.67 -0.81 -29.82
N GLY A 315 4.87 0.22 -30.10
CA GLY A 315 3.44 0.15 -30.40
C GLY A 315 2.55 0.06 -29.16
N LYS A 316 3.10 0.20 -27.94
CA LYS A 316 2.33 0.15 -26.70
C LYS A 316 2.38 1.50 -25.98
N VAL A 317 1.25 1.84 -25.36
CA VAL A 317 1.19 3.01 -24.50
C VAL A 317 2.13 2.83 -23.30
N ASP A 318 3.07 3.77 -23.14
CA ASP A 318 4.05 3.85 -22.04
C ASP A 318 3.95 5.17 -21.25
N SER A 319 3.27 6.18 -21.81
CA SER A 319 3.04 7.48 -21.18
C SER A 319 1.64 8.03 -21.50
N VAL A 320 1.16 8.98 -20.71
CA VAL A 320 -0.17 9.57 -20.85
C VAL A 320 -0.13 11.09 -20.68
N GLU A 321 -0.76 11.80 -21.60
CA GLU A 321 -0.98 13.24 -21.54
C GLU A 321 -2.45 13.56 -21.20
N THR A 322 -2.67 14.56 -20.34
CA THR A 322 -3.99 15.12 -20.11
C THR A 322 -4.29 16.24 -21.11
N LEU A 323 -5.15 15.97 -22.09
CA LEU A 323 -5.57 16.96 -23.09
C LEU A 323 -6.58 17.96 -22.53
N ARG A 324 -7.44 17.52 -21.60
CA ARG A 324 -8.44 18.37 -20.95
C ARG A 324 -8.89 17.82 -19.61
N ARG A 325 -9.24 18.71 -18.67
CA ARG A 325 -9.99 18.41 -17.44
C ARG A 325 -11.35 19.13 -17.43
N LEU A 326 -12.34 18.50 -16.82
CA LEU A 326 -13.72 18.95 -16.59
C LEU A 326 -14.03 18.86 -15.10
#